data_AF-A0A358FZ96-F1
#
_entry.id   AF-A0A358FZ96-F1
#
_cell.length_a   1.000
_cell.length_b   1.000
_cell.length_c   1.000
_cell.angle_alpha   90.00
_cell.angle_beta   90.00
_cell.angle_gamma   90.00
#
_symmetry.space_group_name_H-M   'P 1'
#
loop_
_entity.id
_entity.type
_entity.pdbx_description
1 polymer ?
#
loop_
_entity_poly.entity_id
_entity_poly.type
_entity_poly.pdbx_seq_one_letter_code
_entity_poly.pdbx_strand_id
1 'polypeptide(L)'
;MTLALPSGPAPAPRRQLLVGSALAGLAGTTLIGGMLAVWLLERQHAVDAGERFPMKYIIPEVATNVMLITLFGLCFFAQWAVYAARRQDRGHTGLALSVVIILGLAFVNAQAFV
;
A
#
# COMPACT_ATOMS: atom_id res chain seq x y z
N MET A 1 20.01 -56.28 9.94
CA MET A 1 20.34 -54.98 9.32
C MET A 1 19.07 -54.41 8.74
N THR A 2 18.51 -53.35 9.33
CA THR A 2 17.27 -52.71 8.86
C THR A 2 17.62 -51.68 7.79
N LEU A 3 17.19 -51.95 6.54
CA LEU A 3 17.35 -51.04 5.41
C LEU A 3 16.32 -49.91 5.55
N ALA A 4 16.75 -48.70 5.92
CA ALA A 4 15.87 -47.54 6.03
C ALA A 4 15.56 -46.98 4.63
N LEU A 5 14.28 -46.70 4.36
CA LEU A 5 13.84 -46.06 3.12
C LEU A 5 14.38 -44.62 3.03
N PRO A 6 14.70 -44.12 1.82
CA PRO A 6 15.17 -42.75 1.64
C PRO A 6 14.12 -41.75 2.13
N SER A 7 14.60 -40.67 2.77
CA SER A 7 13.74 -39.60 3.29
C SER A 7 12.88 -39.01 2.17
N GLY A 8 11.58 -38.86 2.44
CA GLY A 8 10.64 -38.22 1.51
C GLY A 8 10.99 -36.75 1.22
N PRO A 9 10.40 -36.17 0.16
CA PRO A 9 10.64 -34.78 -0.21
C PRO A 9 10.37 -33.82 0.95
N ALA A 10 11.18 -32.77 1.08
CA ALA A 10 10.98 -31.75 2.09
C ALA A 10 9.57 -31.13 1.94
N PRO A 11 8.84 -30.91 3.05
CA PRO A 11 7.53 -30.25 3.02
C PRO A 11 7.63 -28.86 2.35
N ALA A 12 6.59 -28.49 1.61
CA ALA A 12 6.54 -27.18 0.96
C ALA A 12 6.70 -26.03 2.00
N PRO A 13 7.41 -24.94 1.67
CA PRO A 13 7.61 -23.81 2.57
C PRO A 13 6.27 -23.23 3.03
N ARG A 14 6.11 -23.02 4.34
CA ARG A 14 4.89 -22.45 4.92
C ARG A 14 4.76 -20.96 4.57
N ARG A 15 3.66 -20.57 3.93
CA ARG A 15 3.39 -19.18 3.49
C ARG A 15 2.73 -18.30 4.56
N GLN A 16 2.97 -18.57 5.84
CA GLN A 16 2.29 -17.91 6.96
C GLN A 16 2.48 -16.39 6.94
N LEU A 17 3.68 -15.89 6.61
CA LEU A 17 3.95 -14.45 6.49
C LEU A 17 3.14 -13.79 5.36
N LEU A 18 2.95 -14.49 4.23
CA LEU A 18 2.15 -13.99 3.11
C LEU A 18 0.67 -13.90 3.51
N VAL A 19 0.16 -14.94 4.18
CA VAL A 19 -1.23 -14.95 4.67
C VAL A 19 -1.45 -13.87 5.73
N GLY A 20 -0.52 -13.73 6.68
CA GLY A 20 -0.59 -12.71 7.73
C GLY A 20 -0.56 -11.29 7.17
N SER A 21 0.34 -11.00 6.23
CA SER A 21 0.39 -9.68 5.57
C SER A 21 -0.85 -9.38 4.73
N ALA A 22 -1.43 -10.39 4.06
CA ALA A 22 -2.70 -10.24 3.35
C ALA A 22 -3.86 -9.91 4.29
N LEU A 23 -3.95 -10.59 5.44
CA LEU A 23 -4.97 -10.30 6.46
C LEU A 23 -4.81 -8.90 7.04
N ALA A 24 -3.57 -8.45 7.30
CA ALA A 24 -3.30 -7.09 7.74
C ALA A 24 -3.72 -6.04 6.68
N GLY A 25 -3.48 -6.33 5.40
CA GLY A 25 -3.94 -5.48 4.28
C GLY A 25 -5.47 -5.39 4.20
N LEU A 26 -6.17 -6.50 4.40
CA LEU A 26 -7.64 -6.51 4.47
C LEU A 26 -8.15 -5.67 5.65
N ALA A 27 -7.57 -5.83 6.83
CA ALA A 27 -7.93 -5.03 8.01
C ALA A 27 -7.73 -3.52 7.76
N GLY A 28 -6.60 -3.13 7.14
CA GLY A 28 -6.36 -1.75 6.75
C GLY A 28 -7.37 -1.23 5.73
N THR A 29 -7.76 -2.05 4.76
CA THR A 29 -8.78 -1.71 3.76
C THR A 29 -10.15 -1.49 4.42
N THR A 30 -10.55 -2.36 5.35
CA THR A 30 -11.81 -2.21 6.07
C THR A 30 -11.83 -0.97 6.97
N LEU A 31 -10.69 -0.61 7.56
CA LEU A 31 -10.56 0.62 8.35
C LEU A 31 -10.80 1.86 7.48
N ILE A 32 -10.12 1.96 6.33
CA ILE A 32 -10.33 3.08 5.38
C ILE A 32 -11.78 3.10 4.88
N GLY A 33 -12.36 1.93 4.58
CA GLY A 33 -13.77 1.82 4.20
C GLY A 33 -14.73 2.37 5.27
N GLY A 34 -14.46 2.09 6.55
CA GLY A 34 -15.22 2.67 7.67
C GLY A 34 -15.09 4.19 7.75
N MET A 35 -13.89 4.73 7.58
CA MET A 35 -13.66 6.19 7.55
C MET A 35 -14.41 6.87 6.40
N LEU A 36 -14.41 6.24 5.22
CA LEU A 36 -15.18 6.72 4.06
C LEU A 36 -16.69 6.66 4.31
N ALA A 37 -17.18 5.62 5.00
CA ALA A 37 -18.59 5.52 5.36
C ALA A 37 -19.03 6.66 6.30
N VAL A 38 -18.20 7.00 7.30
CA VAL A 38 -18.44 8.15 8.18
C VAL A 38 -18.45 9.46 7.37
N TRP A 39 -17.48 9.66 6.49
CA TRP A 39 -17.44 10.85 5.63
C TRP A 39 -18.69 10.97 4.74
N LEU A 40 -19.15 9.87 4.16
CA LEU A 40 -20.38 9.84 3.34
C LEU A 40 -21.62 10.20 4.16
N LEU A 41 -21.72 9.71 5.40
CA LEU A 41 -22.83 10.01 6.30
C LEU A 41 -22.88 11.49 6.66
N GLU A 42 -21.76 12.07 7.09
CA GLU A 42 -21.69 13.50 7.40
C GLU A 42 -22.00 14.37 6.18
N ARG A 43 -21.52 13.95 5.00
CA ARG A 43 -21.85 14.61 3.75
C ARG A 43 -23.34 14.56 3.44
N GLN A 44 -24.02 13.45 3.71
CA GLN A 44 -25.46 13.34 3.55
C GLN A 44 -26.20 14.31 4.47
N HIS A 45 -25.86 14.35 5.76
CA HIS A 45 -26.45 15.28 6.71
C HIS A 45 -26.29 16.75 6.29
N ALA A 46 -25.11 17.14 5.80
CA ALA A 46 -24.87 18.49 5.32
C ALA A 46 -25.73 18.83 4.08
N VAL A 47 -25.84 17.91 3.13
CA VAL A 47 -26.66 18.09 1.92
C VAL A 47 -28.15 18.19 2.27
N ASP A 48 -28.62 17.35 3.20
CA ASP A 48 -30.01 17.36 3.67
C ASP A 48 -30.36 18.66 4.42
N ALA A 49 -29.38 19.25 5.11
CA ALA A 49 -29.48 20.58 5.72
C ALA A 49 -29.45 21.74 4.69
N GLY A 50 -29.30 21.44 3.39
CA GLY A 50 -29.22 22.43 2.32
C GLY A 50 -27.82 23.02 2.12
N GLU A 51 -26.82 22.56 2.87
CA GLU A 51 -25.43 22.96 2.68
C GLU A 51 -24.83 22.26 1.45
N ARG A 52 -23.97 22.96 0.72
CA ARG A 52 -23.18 22.39 -0.39
C ARG A 52 -21.71 22.33 0.00
N PHE A 53 -20.90 21.67 -0.83
CA PHE A 53 -19.44 21.60 -0.67
C PHE A 53 -18.87 22.94 -0.21
N PRO A 54 -17.96 22.96 0.79
CA PRO A 54 -17.44 24.20 1.35
C PRO A 54 -16.71 25.02 0.28
N MET A 55 -17.40 26.03 -0.27
CA MET A 55 -16.89 26.90 -1.34
C MET A 55 -15.71 27.78 -0.89
N LYS A 56 -15.44 27.83 0.42
CA LYS A 56 -14.38 28.65 1.02
C LYS A 56 -13.03 27.92 1.11
N TYR A 57 -13.00 26.59 0.96
CA TYR A 57 -11.77 25.81 1.07
C TYR A 57 -11.15 25.61 -0.32
N ILE A 58 -9.87 25.97 -0.45
CA ILE A 58 -9.11 25.73 -1.69
C ILE A 58 -8.45 24.37 -1.55
N ILE A 59 -8.84 23.42 -2.39
CA ILE A 59 -8.16 22.14 -2.51
C ILE A 59 -6.93 22.35 -3.41
N PRO A 60 -5.71 22.07 -2.95
CA PRO A 60 -4.51 22.19 -3.76
C PRO A 60 -4.44 21.03 -4.78
N GLU A 61 -5.22 21.12 -5.84
CA GLU A 61 -5.39 20.09 -6.88
C GLU A 61 -4.07 19.61 -7.47
N VAL A 62 -3.09 20.50 -7.64
CA VAL A 62 -1.77 20.13 -8.19
C VAL A 62 -1.05 19.19 -7.23
N ALA A 63 -1.00 19.52 -5.93
CA ALA A 63 -0.33 18.68 -4.94
C ALA A 63 -1.04 17.32 -4.84
N THR A 64 -2.37 17.31 -4.73
CA THR A 64 -3.16 16.08 -4.61
C THR A 64 -3.03 15.17 -5.84
N ASN A 65 -3.03 15.73 -7.06
CA ASN A 65 -2.86 14.94 -8.29
C ASN A 65 -1.44 14.38 -8.43
N VAL A 66 -0.42 15.17 -8.07
CA VAL A 66 0.97 14.68 -8.06
C VAL A 66 1.11 13.53 -7.07
N MET A 67 0.54 13.65 -5.87
CA MET A 67 0.53 12.56 -4.87
C MET A 67 -0.13 11.29 -5.41
N LEU A 68 -1.28 11.42 -6.08
CA LEU A 68 -1.96 10.29 -6.70
C LEU A 68 -1.08 9.58 -7.74
N ILE A 69 -0.38 10.32 -8.58
CA ILE A 69 0.56 9.76 -9.58
C ILE A 69 1.74 9.08 -8.88
N THR A 70 2.28 9.69 -7.81
CA THR A 70 3.37 9.09 -7.01
C THR A 70 2.98 7.74 -6.42
N LEU A 71 1.72 7.55 -6.02
CA LEU A 71 1.24 6.27 -5.51
C LEU A 71 1.37 5.14 -6.53
N PHE A 72 1.03 5.39 -7.81
CA PHE A 72 1.23 4.41 -8.88
C PHE A 72 2.71 4.08 -9.07
N GLY A 73 3.58 5.09 -9.03
CA GLY A 73 5.03 4.90 -9.07
C GLY A 73 5.54 4.03 -7.92
N LEU A 74 5.09 4.29 -6.69
CA LEU A 74 5.44 3.49 -5.51
C LEU A 74 5.09 2.01 -5.69
N CYS A 75 3.87 1.71 -6.17
CA CYS A 75 3.45 0.33 -6.44
C CYS A 75 4.33 -0.34 -7.50
N PHE A 76 4.67 0.38 -8.57
CA PHE A 76 5.52 -0.15 -9.65
C PHE A 76 6.93 -0.48 -9.15
N PHE A 77 7.59 0.43 -8.44
CA PHE A 77 8.94 0.21 -7.92
C PHE A 77 8.99 -0.82 -6.80
N ALA A 78 7.95 -0.89 -5.95
CA ALA A 78 7.81 -1.95 -4.95
C ALA A 78 7.73 -3.33 -5.61
N GLN A 79 6.96 -3.44 -6.70
CA GLN A 79 6.87 -4.70 -7.43
C GLN A 79 8.17 -5.06 -8.17
N TRP A 80 8.89 -4.05 -8.68
CA TRP A 80 10.23 -4.26 -9.24
C TRP A 80 11.21 -4.78 -8.19
N ALA A 81 11.17 -4.26 -6.95
CA ALA A 81 11.99 -4.76 -5.85
C ALA A 81 11.71 -6.23 -5.56
N VAL A 82 10.43 -6.63 -5.48
CA VAL A 82 10.03 -8.04 -5.27
C VAL A 82 10.49 -8.92 -6.44
N TYR A 83 10.36 -8.43 -7.67
CA TYR A 83 10.78 -9.14 -8.88
C TYR A 83 12.30 -9.37 -8.93
N ALA A 84 13.10 -8.35 -8.59
CA ALA A 84 14.56 -8.42 -8.54
C ALA A 84 15.03 -9.34 -7.40
N ALA A 85 14.39 -9.24 -6.22
CA ALA A 85 14.73 -10.05 -5.05
C ALA A 85 14.54 -11.54 -5.33
N ARG A 86 13.47 -11.93 -6.05
CA ARG A 86 13.24 -13.32 -6.46
C ARG A 86 14.33 -13.87 -7.39
N ARG A 87 15.03 -12.99 -8.13
CA ARG A 87 16.15 -13.35 -9.02
C ARG A 87 17.51 -13.29 -8.35
N GLN A 88 17.56 -13.02 -7.03
CA GLN A 88 18.81 -12.83 -6.28
C GLN A 88 19.66 -11.65 -6.78
N ASP A 89 19.04 -10.70 -7.48
CA ASP A 89 19.70 -9.50 -7.96
C ASP A 89 19.71 -8.42 -6.87
N ARG A 90 20.76 -8.45 -6.04
CA ARG A 90 20.86 -7.59 -4.85
C ARG A 90 21.01 -6.11 -5.21
N GLY A 91 21.69 -5.80 -6.31
CA GLY A 91 21.90 -4.42 -6.75
C GLY A 91 20.59 -3.75 -7.14
N HIS A 92 19.84 -4.38 -8.03
CA HIS A 92 18.54 -3.85 -8.46
C HIS A 92 17.50 -3.88 -7.34
N THR A 93 17.53 -4.88 -6.45
CA THR A 93 16.64 -4.91 -5.28
C THR A 93 16.89 -3.71 -4.35
N GLY A 94 18.15 -3.44 -4.01
CA GLY A 94 18.51 -2.32 -3.13
C GLY A 94 18.15 -0.96 -3.73
N LEU A 95 18.40 -0.79 -5.04
CA LEU A 95 18.06 0.44 -5.75
C LEU A 95 16.54 0.66 -5.80
N ALA A 96 15.77 -0.38 -6.15
CA ALA A 96 14.31 -0.31 -6.19
C ALA A 96 13.73 0.08 -4.81
N LEU A 97 14.21 -0.55 -3.73
CA LEU A 97 13.77 -0.22 -2.37
C LEU A 97 14.16 1.22 -1.97
N SER A 98 15.34 1.69 -2.37
CA SER A 98 15.79 3.06 -2.09
C SER A 98 14.89 4.09 -2.76
N VAL A 99 14.50 3.85 -4.02
CA VAL A 99 13.55 4.70 -4.75
C VAL A 99 12.19 4.71 -4.06
N VAL A 100 11.69 3.55 -3.61
CA VAL A 100 10.43 3.46 -2.84
C VAL A 100 10.50 4.29 -1.55
N ILE A 101 11.62 4.23 -0.82
CA ILE A 101 11.79 5.02 0.42
C ILE A 101 11.78 6.52 0.12
N ILE A 102 12.54 6.97 -0.89
CA ILE A 102 12.61 8.39 -1.26
C ILE A 102 11.25 8.92 -1.72
N LEU A 103 10.57 8.18 -2.59
CA LEU A 103 9.22 8.56 -3.06
C LEU A 103 8.20 8.53 -1.92
N GLY A 104 8.32 7.58 -0.98
CA GLY A 104 7.47 7.51 0.20
C GLY A 104 7.65 8.73 1.10
N LEU A 105 8.90 9.16 1.34
CA LEU A 105 9.19 10.38 2.10
C LEU A 105 8.65 11.63 1.40
N ALA A 106 8.81 11.73 0.07
CA ALA A 106 8.25 12.81 -0.72
C ALA A 106 6.72 12.86 -0.64
N PHE A 107 6.05 11.69 -0.70
CA PHE A 107 4.60 11.58 -0.55
C PHE A 107 4.13 12.07 0.82
N VAL A 108 4.81 11.67 1.91
CA VAL A 108 4.49 12.12 3.27
C VAL A 108 4.70 13.63 3.42
N ASN A 109 5.77 14.18 2.83
CA ASN A 109 6.00 15.62 2.83
C ASN A 109 4.89 16.38 2.08
N ALA A 110 4.47 15.89 0.92
CA ALA A 110 3.35 16.46 0.17
C ALA A 110 2.03 16.37 0.96
N GLN A 111 1.78 15.25 1.65
CA GLN A 111 0.60 15.08 2.51
C GLN A 111 0.56 16.05 3.69
N ALA A 112 1.73 16.44 4.22
CA ALA A 112 1.82 17.43 5.30
C ALA A 112 1.66 18.87 4.81
N PHE A 113 1.83 19.12 3.52
CA PHE A 113 1.63 20.42 2.89
C PHE A 113 0.14 20.68 2.55
N VAL A 114 -0.57 19.63 2.13
CA VAL A 114 -2.02 19.66 1.83
C VAL A 114 -2.85 19.75 3.10
#